data_AF-A0A821YUV3-F1
#
_entry.id   AF-A0A821YUV3-F1
#
_cell.length_a   1.000
_cell.length_b   1.000
_cell.length_c   1.000
_cell.angle_alpha   90.00
_cell.angle_beta   90.00
_cell.angle_gamma   90.00
#
_symmetry.space_group_name_H-M   'P 1'
#
loop_
_entity.id
_entity.type
_entity.pdbx_description
1 polymer ?
#
loop_
_entity_poly.entity_id
_entity_poly.type
_entity_poly.pdbx_seq_one_letter_code
_entity_poly.pdbx_strand_id
1 'polypeptide(L)'
;VYNTEIGYTQGMNQIVAFLLFYLPEEEAFWAFCQLMTGSRWMMHGFFCPGFPKLFRFQAQLEKIMKKMLPKVYKHFLTCQVQSDLYTIRWFMLCYLGIYLYIGISMTSWNST
;
A
#
# COMPACT_ATOMS: atom_id res chain seq x y z
N VAL A 1 10.50 -14.20 -18.58
CA VAL A 1 10.20 -14.12 -17.13
C VAL A 1 11.03 -12.99 -16.56
N TYR A 2 10.43 -11.83 -16.27
CA TYR A 2 11.16 -10.57 -16.07
C TYR A 2 11.53 -10.27 -14.60
N ASN A 3 11.11 -11.08 -13.63
CA ASN A 3 11.64 -11.05 -12.27
C ASN A 3 11.40 -12.38 -11.56
N THR A 4 12.43 -13.20 -11.38
CA THR A 4 12.37 -14.53 -10.77
C THR A 4 12.55 -14.52 -9.25
N GLU A 5 13.05 -13.42 -8.67
CA GLU A 5 13.25 -13.33 -7.22
C GLU A 5 11.96 -12.98 -6.46
N ILE A 6 10.99 -12.39 -7.16
CA ILE A 6 9.73 -11.92 -6.59
C ILE A 6 8.64 -12.28 -7.59
N GLY A 7 8.12 -13.49 -7.46
CA GLY A 7 6.93 -13.90 -8.20
C GLY A 7 5.78 -12.92 -7.95
N TYR A 8 4.84 -12.87 -8.89
CA TYR A 8 3.61 -12.11 -8.73
C TYR A 8 2.90 -12.52 -7.44
N THR A 9 2.77 -11.58 -6.50
CA THR A 9 2.17 -11.82 -5.18
C THR A 9 0.84 -11.10 -5.04
N GLN A 10 -0.05 -11.67 -4.23
CA GLN A 10 -1.40 -11.15 -3.97
C GLN A 10 -1.31 -9.69 -3.48
N GLY A 11 -1.98 -8.77 -4.19
CA GLY A 11 -1.93 -7.33 -3.94
C GLY A 11 -1.27 -6.52 -5.05
N MET A 12 -0.37 -7.14 -5.83
CA MET A 12 0.27 -6.46 -6.97
C MET A 12 -0.73 -6.09 -8.08
N ASN A 13 -1.78 -6.90 -8.32
CA ASN A 13 -2.87 -6.54 -9.26
C ASN A 13 -3.50 -5.20 -8.93
N GLN A 14 -3.68 -4.87 -7.66
CA GLN A 14 -4.40 -3.65 -7.28
C GLN A 14 -3.59 -2.41 -7.65
N ILE A 15 -2.27 -2.47 -7.50
CA ILE A 15 -1.35 -1.42 -7.94
C ILE A 15 -1.35 -1.32 -9.48
N VAL A 16 -1.26 -2.45 -10.18
CA VAL A 16 -1.28 -2.47 -11.65
C VAL A 16 -2.60 -1.94 -12.19
N ALA A 17 -3.74 -2.38 -11.64
CA ALA A 17 -5.06 -1.88 -12.01
C ALA A 17 -5.18 -0.37 -11.78
N PHE A 18 -4.64 0.14 -10.67
CA PHE A 18 -4.59 1.58 -10.42
C PHE A 18 -3.76 2.31 -11.47
N LEU A 19 -2.58 1.82 -11.82
CA LEU A 19 -1.75 2.45 -12.85
C LEU A 19 -2.46 2.45 -14.21
N LEU A 20 -3.15 1.37 -14.56
CA LEU A 20 -3.95 1.27 -15.80
C LEU A 20 -5.15 2.22 -15.84
N PHE A 21 -5.67 2.70 -14.70
CA PHE A 21 -6.71 3.72 -14.68
C PHE A 21 -6.22 5.08 -15.15
N TYR A 22 -4.93 5.39 -14.97
CA TYR A 22 -4.36 6.71 -15.25
C TYR A 22 -3.35 6.74 -16.39
N LEU A 23 -2.80 5.59 -16.78
CA LEU A 23 -1.75 5.46 -17.78
C LEU A 23 -2.13 4.41 -18.85
N PRO A 24 -1.65 4.57 -20.10
CA PRO A 24 -1.69 3.52 -21.10
C PRO A 24 -0.95 2.25 -20.63
N GLU A 25 -1.30 1.09 -21.19
CA GLU A 25 -0.80 -0.22 -20.76
C GLU A 25 0.73 -0.30 -20.68
N GLU A 26 1.42 0.19 -21.72
CA GLU A 26 2.88 0.15 -21.79
C GLU A 26 3.54 1.03 -20.71
N GLU A 27 3.02 2.23 -20.50
CA GLU A 27 3.51 3.15 -19.47
C GLU A 27 3.21 2.63 -18.06
N ALA A 28 2.03 2.03 -17.85
CA ALA A 28 1.64 1.41 -16.60
C ALA A 28 2.57 0.25 -16.24
N PHE A 29 2.98 -0.56 -17.23
CA PHE A 29 3.94 -1.64 -17.02
C PHE A 29 5.30 -1.11 -16.57
N TRP A 30 5.86 -0.11 -17.28
CA TRP A 30 7.15 0.47 -16.90
C TRP A 30 7.11 1.20 -15.56
N ALA A 31 6.02 1.91 -15.26
CA ALA A 31 5.79 2.54 -13.96
C ALA A 31 5.72 1.51 -12.84
N PHE A 32 5.00 0.40 -13.05
CA PHE A 32 4.95 -0.71 -12.10
C PHE A 32 6.33 -1.33 -11.89
N CYS A 33 7.08 -1.60 -12.96
CA CYS A 33 8.44 -2.12 -12.86
C CYS A 33 9.33 -1.17 -12.04
N GLN A 34 9.35 0.13 -12.35
CA GLN A 34 10.13 1.11 -11.59
C GLN A 34 9.69 1.23 -10.12
N LEU A 35 8.39 1.10 -9.83
CA LEU A 35 7.88 1.17 -8.46
C LEU A 35 8.37 -0.04 -7.63
N MET A 36 8.43 -1.21 -8.26
CA MET A 36 8.82 -2.46 -7.60
C MET A 36 10.35 -2.62 -7.50
N THR A 37 11.07 -2.41 -8.61
CA THR A 37 12.52 -2.65 -8.70
C THR A 37 13.37 -1.40 -8.46
N GLY A 38 12.79 -0.20 -8.55
CA GLY A 38 13.51 1.04 -8.39
C GLY A 38 14.07 1.22 -6.98
N SER A 39 15.34 1.60 -6.89
CA SER A 39 16.07 1.85 -5.64
C SER A 39 15.45 2.95 -4.77
N ARG A 40 14.68 3.87 -5.38
CA ARG A 40 13.99 4.97 -4.68
C ARG A 40 12.85 4.47 -3.78
N TRP A 41 12.05 3.53 -4.26
CA TRP A 41 10.82 3.10 -3.58
C TRP A 41 10.97 1.71 -2.95
N MET A 42 11.74 0.81 -3.59
CA MET A 42 12.01 -0.56 -3.15
C MET A 42 10.76 -1.25 -2.60
N MET A 43 9.63 -1.12 -3.30
CA MET A 43 8.36 -1.63 -2.77
C MET A 43 8.31 -3.14 -2.72
N HIS A 44 9.17 -3.80 -3.48
CA HIS A 44 9.36 -5.23 -3.43
C HIS A 44 9.56 -5.79 -2.01
N GLY A 45 10.16 -5.02 -1.09
CA GLY A 45 10.33 -5.42 0.30
C GLY A 45 9.01 -5.58 1.09
N PHE A 46 7.91 -5.00 0.61
CA PHE A 46 6.56 -5.21 1.16
C PHE A 46 5.91 -6.50 0.65
N PHE A 47 6.45 -7.12 -0.40
CA PHE A 47 5.91 -8.33 -1.02
C PHE A 47 6.85 -9.54 -0.88
N CYS A 48 8.05 -9.33 -0.34
CA CYS A 48 8.98 -10.39 0.01
C CYS A 48 8.38 -11.33 1.07
N PRO A 49 8.61 -12.65 1.00
CA PRO A 49 8.11 -13.60 2.00
C PRO A 49 8.44 -13.16 3.43
N GLY A 50 7.43 -13.19 4.30
CA GLY A 50 7.57 -12.72 5.69
C GLY A 50 7.49 -11.20 5.87
N PHE A 51 7.17 -10.44 4.81
CA PHE A 51 6.83 -9.02 4.85
C PHE A 51 7.75 -8.13 5.72
N PRO A 52 9.09 -8.26 5.63
CA PRO A 52 10.01 -7.62 6.57
C PRO A 52 9.89 -6.09 6.59
N LYS A 53 9.60 -5.48 5.43
CA LYS A 53 9.40 -4.03 5.32
C LYS A 53 8.07 -3.60 5.93
N LEU A 54 7.01 -4.39 5.79
CA LEU A 54 5.71 -4.11 6.39
C LEU A 54 5.80 -4.07 7.92
N PHE A 55 6.35 -5.13 8.53
CA PHE A 55 6.50 -5.20 9.99
C PHE A 55 7.35 -4.06 10.55
N ARG A 56 8.40 -3.65 9.84
CA ARG A 56 9.21 -2.49 10.23
C ARG A 56 8.38 -1.20 10.25
N PHE A 57 7.55 -0.97 9.24
CA PHE A 57 6.69 0.21 9.16
C PHE A 57 5.57 0.18 10.20
N GLN A 58 4.97 -0.98 10.46
CA GLN A 58 3.97 -1.17 11.52
C GLN A 58 4.55 -0.84 12.90
N ALA A 59 5.74 -1.37 13.22
CA ALA A 59 6.42 -1.07 14.47
C ALA A 59 6.76 0.43 14.61
N GLN A 60 7.10 1.11 13.51
CA GLN A 60 7.28 2.56 13.52
C GLN A 60 5.97 3.32 13.75
N LEU A 61 4.88 2.91 13.09
CA LEU A 61 3.57 3.51 13.26
C LEU A 61 3.07 3.38 14.70
N GLU A 62 3.24 2.21 15.32
CA GLU A 62 2.88 1.99 16.72
C GLU A 62 3.64 2.93 17.66
N LYS A 63 4.95 3.13 17.44
CA LYS A 63 5.75 4.09 18.20
C LYS A 63 5.24 5.53 18.03
N ILE A 64 4.88 5.91 16.81
CA ILE A 64 4.32 7.24 16.51
C ILE A 64 2.96 7.41 17.18
N MET A 65 2.06 6.43 17.06
CA MET A 65 0.75 6.45 17.71
C MET A 65 0.87 6.54 19.23
N LYS A 66 1.79 5.79 19.83
CA LYS A 66 2.04 5.84 21.27
C LYS A 66 2.53 7.23 21.72
N LYS A 67 3.34 7.92 20.90
CA LYS A 67 3.88 9.24 21.23
C LYS A 67 2.90 10.38 20.95
N MET A 68 2.22 10.35 19.80
CA MET A 68 1.40 11.45 19.30
C MET A 68 -0.08 11.31 19.65
N LEU A 69 -0.60 10.07 19.74
CA LEU A 69 -2.01 9.76 19.93
C LEU A 69 -2.21 8.67 21.02
N PRO A 70 -1.70 8.87 22.25
CA PRO A 70 -1.71 7.84 23.29
C PRO A 70 -3.12 7.40 23.70
N LYS A 71 -4.12 8.29 23.62
CA LYS A 71 -5.53 7.97 23.90
C LYS A 71 -6.09 6.96 22.90
N VAL A 72 -5.85 7.19 21.60
CA VAL A 72 -6.29 6.31 20.52
C VAL A 72 -5.57 4.97 20.60
N TYR A 73 -4.25 5.00 20.80
CA TYR A 73 -3.44 3.79 20.97
C TYR A 73 -3.96 2.92 22.13
N LYS A 74 -4.25 3.52 23.28
CA LYS A 74 -4.81 2.79 24.44
C LYS A 74 -6.18 2.19 24.14
N HIS A 75 -7.04 2.93 23.43
CA HIS A 75 -8.36 2.43 23.03
C HIS A 75 -8.23 1.23 22.08
N PHE A 76 -7.34 1.30 21.08
CA PHE A 76 -7.10 0.19 20.16
C PHE A 76 -6.60 -1.07 20.88
N LEU A 77 -5.73 -0.91 21.88
CA LEU A 77 -5.30 -2.02 22.73
C LEU A 77 -6.47 -2.64 23.51
N THR A 78 -7.37 -1.84 24.09
CA THR A 78 -8.55 -2.35 24.81
C THR A 78 -9.50 -3.11 23.88
N CYS A 79 -9.65 -2.64 22.64
CA CYS A 79 -10.49 -3.28 21.63
C CYS A 79 -9.80 -4.44 20.90
N GLN A 80 -8.57 -4.83 21.27
CA GLN A 80 -7.75 -5.85 20.59
C GLN A 80 -7.57 -5.59 19.09
N VAL A 81 -7.57 -4.31 18.69
CA VAL A 81 -7.33 -3.91 17.31
C VAL A 81 -5.83 -3.89 17.06
N GLN A 82 -5.34 -4.96 16.43
CA GLN A 82 -3.94 -5.04 16.03
C GLN A 82 -3.64 -4.11 14.86
N SER A 83 -2.43 -3.54 14.86
CA SER A 83 -1.96 -2.62 13.83
C SER A 83 -2.03 -3.27 12.43
N ASP A 84 -1.79 -4.56 12.34
CA ASP A 84 -1.84 -5.36 11.11
C ASP A 84 -3.17 -5.22 10.34
N LEU A 85 -4.29 -5.19 11.05
CA LEU A 85 -5.63 -5.21 10.46
C LEU A 85 -5.92 -4.00 9.55
N TYR A 86 -5.41 -2.82 9.91
CA TYR A 86 -5.64 -1.59 9.13
C TYR A 86 -4.42 -1.17 8.32
N THR A 87 -3.21 -1.50 8.77
CA THR A 87 -1.96 -1.06 8.12
C THR A 87 -1.61 -1.87 6.88
N ILE A 88 -1.95 -3.17 6.83
CA ILE A 88 -1.69 -4.01 5.65
C ILE A 88 -2.26 -3.36 4.40
N ARG A 89 -3.52 -2.93 4.46
CA ARG A 89 -4.20 -2.29 3.33
C ARG A 89 -3.53 -0.96 2.95
N TRP A 90 -3.13 -0.15 3.93
CA TRP A 90 -2.52 1.16 3.66
C TRP A 90 -1.14 1.04 3.03
N PHE A 91 -0.27 0.19 3.58
CA PHE A 91 1.10 0.06 3.09
C PHE A 91 1.20 -0.75 1.80
N MET A 92 0.45 -1.85 1.68
CA MET A 92 0.45 -2.69 0.46
C MET A 92 -0.16 -1.95 -0.74
N LEU A 93 -1.15 -1.09 -0.52
CA LEU A 93 -1.71 -0.24 -1.58
C LEU A 93 -0.98 1.09 -1.73
N CYS A 94 0.11 1.34 -1.00
CA CYS A 94 0.83 2.61 -1.05
C CYS A 94 -0.08 3.83 -0.80
N TYR A 95 -1.09 3.68 0.05
CA TYR A 95 -2.17 4.64 0.30
C TYR A 95 -3.05 4.96 -0.93
N LEU A 96 -2.82 4.34 -2.08
CA LEU A 96 -3.55 4.54 -3.35
C LEU A 96 -5.03 4.18 -3.25
N GLY A 97 -5.39 3.24 -2.38
CA GLY A 97 -6.80 2.85 -2.18
C GLY A 97 -7.71 4.01 -1.76
N ILE A 98 -7.18 5.00 -1.05
CA ILE A 98 -7.93 6.20 -0.66
C ILE A 98 -8.09 7.14 -1.88
N TYR A 99 -7.03 7.31 -2.66
CA TYR A 99 -7.04 8.17 -3.85
C TYR A 99 -7.95 7.64 -4.96
N LEU A 100 -8.05 6.32 -5.14
CA LEU A 100 -8.94 5.71 -6.13
C LEU A 100 -10.41 5.92 -5.76
N TYR A 101 -10.78 5.74 -4.48
CA TYR A 101 -12.15 5.95 -4.03
C TYR A 101 -12.59 7.41 -4.22
N ILE A 102 -11.70 8.35 -3.89
CA ILE A 102 -11.94 9.79 -4.11
C ILE A 102 -12.02 10.10 -5.61
N GLY A 103 -11.09 9.58 -6.41
CA GLY A 103 -11.05 9.81 -7.86
C GLY A 103 -12.31 9.35 -8.57
N ILE A 104 -12.78 8.12 -8.29
CA ILE A 104 -14.02 7.56 -8.84
C ILE A 104 -15.24 8.37 -8.35
N SER A 105 -15.27 8.75 -7.06
CA SER A 105 -16.37 9.56 -6.52
C SER A 105 -16.44 10.93 -7.20
N MET A 106 -15.30 11.57 -7.47
CA MET A 106 -15.24 12.87 -8.16
C MET A 106 -15.58 12.77 -9.65
N THR A 107 -15.21 11.69 -10.34
CA THR A 107 -15.62 11.49 -11.75
C THR A 107 -17.11 11.22 -11.85
N SER A 108 -17.67 10.43 -10.94
CA SER A 108 -19.12 10.20 -10.82
C SER A 108 -19.88 11.51 -10.55
N TRP A 109 -19.36 12.35 -9.66
CA TRP A 109 -19.95 13.66 -9.36
C TRP A 109 -19.91 14.64 -10.53
N ASN A 110 -18.83 14.66 -11.32
CA ASN A 110 -18.72 15.53 -12.50
C ASN A 110 -19.55 15.08 -13.71
N SER A 111 -20.17 13.89 -13.64
CA SER A 111 -21.02 13.34 -14.71
C SER A 111 -22.51 13.33 -14.35
N THR A 112 -22.89 14.00 -13.25
CA THR A 112 -24.30 14.30 -12.89
C THR A 112 -24.53 15.81 -12.93
#